data_AF-A0A3D1ID18-F1
#
_entry.id   AF-A0A3D1ID18-F1
#
_cell.length_a   1.000
_cell.length_b   1.000
_cell.length_c   1.000
_cell.angle_alpha   90.00
_cell.angle_beta   90.00
_cell.angle_gamma   90.00
#
_symmetry.space_group_name_H-M   'P 1'
#
loop_
_entity.id
_entity.type
_entity.pdbx_description
1 polymer ?
#
loop_
_entity_poly.entity_id
_entity_poly.type
_entity_poly.pdbx_seq_one_letter_code
_entity_poly.pdbx_strand_id
1 'polypeptide(L)'
;MAQIHPYPVKVVWSGGRDGSGVVTPEHSGVELPIAVPKEFQGTGDGTNPEELLAAAVAACYSITFGIIAANRRLPVASVETSAVGEVEQAGAQFTYKK
;
A
#
# COMPACT_ATOMS: atom_id res chain seq x y z
N MET A 1 3.49 0.30 31.08
CA MET A 1 3.63 -1.04 30.46
C MET A 1 3.33 -0.87 28.98
N ALA A 2 4.12 -1.48 28.08
CA ALA A 2 3.83 -1.42 26.65
C ALA A 2 2.59 -2.27 26.35
N GLN A 3 1.63 -1.73 25.59
CA GLN A 3 0.52 -2.50 25.05
C GLN A 3 0.81 -2.82 23.58
N ILE A 4 0.52 -4.06 23.18
CA ILE A 4 0.66 -4.52 21.80
C ILE A 4 -0.73 -4.43 21.16
N HIS A 5 -0.83 -3.71 20.05
CA HIS A 5 -2.05 -3.59 19.26
C HIS A 5 -1.80 -4.22 17.88
N PRO A 6 -2.31 -5.44 17.60
CA PRO A 6 -2.18 -6.07 16.29
C PRO A 6 -3.13 -5.41 15.28
N TYR A 7 -2.73 -5.35 14.01
CA TYR A 7 -3.55 -4.86 12.90
C TYR A 7 -3.59 -5.92 11.79
N PRO A 8 -4.39 -6.98 11.95
CA PRO A 8 -4.41 -8.09 11.00
C PRO A 8 -5.07 -7.67 9.67
N VAL A 9 -4.52 -8.21 8.59
CA VAL A 9 -4.99 -8.00 7.21
C VAL A 9 -5.06 -9.36 6.54
N LYS A 10 -6.18 -9.63 5.88
CA LYS A 10 -6.40 -10.84 5.10
C LYS A 10 -6.29 -10.51 3.61
N VAL A 11 -5.72 -11.43 2.84
CA VAL A 11 -5.71 -11.37 1.38
C VAL A 11 -6.26 -12.68 0.83
N VAL A 12 -7.19 -12.58 -0.12
CA VAL A 12 -7.67 -13.73 -0.90
C VAL A 12 -7.25 -13.49 -2.35
N TRP A 13 -6.41 -14.36 -2.89
CA TRP A 13 -5.88 -14.29 -4.26
C TRP A 13 -6.33 -15.48 -5.08
N SER A 14 -6.67 -15.23 -6.35
CA SER A 14 -7.12 -16.22 -7.32
C SER A 14 -6.32 -16.09 -8.62
N GLY A 15 -5.90 -17.21 -9.19
CA GLY A 15 -5.15 -17.25 -10.45
C GLY A 15 -3.63 -17.27 -10.27
N GLY A 16 -2.92 -17.14 -11.40
CA GLY A 16 -1.47 -17.23 -11.49
C GLY A 16 -0.80 -15.84 -11.51
N ARG A 17 0.14 -15.66 -12.44
CA ARG A 17 0.88 -14.40 -12.62
C ARG A 17 0.00 -13.22 -13.01
N ASP A 18 -1.11 -13.49 -13.66
CA ASP A 18 -2.15 -12.55 -14.12
C ASP A 18 -3.38 -12.56 -13.19
N GLY A 19 -3.25 -13.15 -12.00
CA GLY A 19 -4.34 -13.26 -11.05
C GLY A 19 -4.83 -11.93 -10.50
N SER A 20 -5.87 -12.04 -9.68
CA SER A 20 -6.44 -10.92 -8.92
C SER A 20 -6.90 -11.39 -7.55
N GLY A 21 -7.16 -10.44 -6.67
CA GLY A 21 -7.56 -10.73 -5.30
C GLY A 21 -8.21 -9.56 -4.60
N VAL A 22 -8.42 -9.73 -3.31
CA VAL A 22 -9.00 -8.72 -2.42
C VAL A 22 -8.19 -8.68 -1.14
N VAL A 23 -7.79 -7.47 -0.72
CA VAL A 23 -7.20 -7.18 0.58
C VAL A 23 -8.32 -6.70 1.52
N THR A 24 -8.38 -7.24 2.72
CA THR A 24 -9.37 -6.89 3.75
C THR A 24 -8.68 -6.68 5.10
N PRO A 25 -8.52 -5.43 5.57
CA PRO A 25 -8.07 -5.15 6.94
C PRO A 25 -9.16 -5.52 7.94
N GLU A 26 -8.89 -6.43 8.86
CA GLU A 26 -9.95 -7.05 9.69
C GLU A 26 -10.68 -6.04 10.59
N HIS A 27 -9.98 -5.00 11.04
CA HIS A 27 -10.59 -3.95 11.88
C HIS A 27 -11.62 -3.10 11.14
N SER A 28 -11.39 -2.85 9.85
CA SER A 28 -12.25 -1.98 9.04
C SER A 28 -13.27 -2.76 8.21
N GLY A 29 -12.95 -4.01 7.85
CA GLY A 29 -13.71 -4.81 6.90
C GLY A 29 -13.72 -4.28 5.47
N VAL A 30 -12.97 -3.21 5.17
CA VAL A 30 -12.94 -2.61 3.82
C VAL A 30 -12.28 -3.57 2.85
N GLU A 31 -12.97 -3.86 1.75
CA GLU A 31 -12.44 -4.70 0.68
C GLU A 31 -11.76 -3.84 -0.38
N LEU A 32 -10.50 -4.14 -0.66
CA LEU A 32 -9.67 -3.45 -1.65
C LEU A 32 -9.31 -4.46 -2.75
N PRO A 33 -9.94 -4.39 -3.94
CA PRO A 33 -9.57 -5.22 -5.07
C PRO A 33 -8.13 -4.96 -5.49
N ILE A 34 -7.34 -6.02 -5.64
CA ILE A 34 -5.96 -5.97 -6.10
C ILE A 34 -5.76 -6.80 -7.36
N ALA A 35 -4.91 -6.31 -8.25
CA ALA A 35 -4.52 -7.03 -9.45
C ALA A 35 -3.05 -6.72 -9.79
N VAL A 36 -2.44 -7.59 -10.59
CA VAL A 36 -1.15 -7.26 -11.19
C VAL A 36 -1.36 -6.11 -12.18
N PRO A 37 -0.54 -5.05 -12.13
CA PRO A 37 -0.70 -3.90 -13.02
C PRO A 37 -0.30 -4.26 -14.46
N LYS A 38 -0.75 -3.45 -15.43
CA LYS A 38 -0.60 -3.74 -16.86
C LYS A 38 0.88 -3.78 -17.29
N GLU A 39 1.70 -2.95 -16.66
CA GLU A 39 3.15 -2.85 -16.82
C GLU A 39 3.85 -4.18 -16.51
N PHE A 40 3.27 -4.99 -15.60
CA PHE A 40 3.76 -6.32 -15.25
C PHE A 40 2.97 -7.47 -15.90
N GLN A 41 2.23 -7.18 -16.98
CA GLN A 41 1.44 -8.14 -17.77
C GLN A 41 0.22 -8.71 -17.02
N GLY A 42 -0.35 -7.95 -16.09
CA GLY A 42 -1.61 -8.29 -15.42
C GLY A 42 -2.85 -7.62 -16.01
N THR A 43 -4.00 -7.82 -15.37
CA THR A 43 -5.27 -7.23 -15.80
C THR A 43 -5.32 -5.72 -15.55
N GLY A 44 -4.68 -5.24 -14.47
CA GLY A 44 -4.82 -3.88 -13.97
C GLY A 44 -6.19 -3.55 -13.40
N ASP A 45 -7.03 -4.55 -13.14
CA ASP A 45 -8.39 -4.39 -12.62
C ASP A 45 -8.41 -4.30 -11.09
N GLY A 46 -7.75 -3.29 -10.54
CA GLY A 46 -7.63 -3.06 -9.10
C GLY A 46 -6.40 -2.21 -8.77
N THR A 47 -6.22 -1.92 -7.49
CA THR A 47 -4.94 -1.36 -7.03
C THR A 47 -3.86 -2.45 -7.00
N ASN A 48 -2.63 -2.09 -6.67
CA ASN A 48 -1.49 -3.00 -6.68
C ASN A 48 -0.66 -2.82 -5.39
N PRO A 49 0.22 -3.77 -5.05
CA PRO A 49 1.06 -3.67 -3.87
C PRO A 49 1.89 -2.39 -3.80
N GLU A 50 2.37 -1.89 -4.93
CA GLU A 50 3.19 -0.68 -5.04
C GLU A 50 2.41 0.58 -4.63
N GLU A 51 1.21 0.75 -5.18
CA GLU A 51 0.27 1.83 -4.81
C GLU A 51 -0.16 1.71 -3.35
N LEU A 52 -0.47 0.50 -2.87
CA LEU A 52 -0.85 0.29 -1.47
C LEU A 52 0.27 0.71 -0.51
N LEU A 53 1.53 0.41 -0.86
CA LEU A 53 2.68 0.82 -0.07
C LEU A 53 2.87 2.33 -0.10
N ALA A 54 2.81 2.96 -1.28
CA ALA A 54 2.91 4.42 -1.41
C ALA A 54 1.78 5.13 -0.64
N ALA A 55 0.56 4.61 -0.72
CA ALA A 55 -0.60 5.10 0.02
C ALA A 55 -0.40 4.97 1.54
N ALA A 56 0.13 3.84 2.03
CA ALA A 56 0.40 3.64 3.45
C ALA A 56 1.41 4.68 3.98
N VAL A 57 2.46 4.99 3.21
CA VAL A 57 3.45 6.01 3.57
C VAL A 57 2.82 7.41 3.59
N ALA A 58 2.07 7.79 2.55
CA ALA A 58 1.38 9.08 2.47
C ALA A 58 0.38 9.27 3.62
N ALA A 59 -0.39 8.22 3.95
CA ALA A 59 -1.34 8.23 5.06
C ALA A 59 -0.62 8.38 6.41
N CYS A 60 0.46 7.63 6.64
CA CYS A 60 1.26 7.70 7.86
C CYS A 60 1.83 9.11 8.09
N TYR A 61 2.35 9.74 7.03
CA TYR A 61 2.84 11.11 7.09
C TYR A 61 1.72 12.10 7.45
N SER A 62 0.56 11.99 6.78
CA SER A 62 -0.59 12.87 7.00
C SER A 62 -1.13 12.77 8.44
N ILE A 63 -1.23 11.55 8.97
CA ILE A 63 -1.65 11.29 10.37
C ILE A 63 -0.64 11.90 11.34
N THR A 64 0.65 11.66 11.11
CA THR A 64 1.73 12.19 11.96
C THR A 64 1.71 13.72 11.97
N PHE A 65 1.54 14.35 10.81
CA PHE A 65 1.38 15.80 10.69
C PHE A 65 0.19 16.29 11.51
N GLY A 66 -0.98 15.65 11.38
CA GLY A 66 -2.18 16.00 12.15
C GLY A 66 -1.95 15.93 13.66
N ILE A 67 -1.28 14.87 14.15
CA ILE A 67 -0.92 14.72 15.56
C ILE A 67 -0.02 15.87 16.03
N ILE A 68 1.02 16.22 15.26
CA ILE A 68 1.94 17.30 15.63
C ILE A 68 1.22 18.65 15.64
N ALA A 69 0.39 18.94 14.64
CA ALA A 69 -0.36 20.19 14.56
C ALA A 69 -1.34 20.35 15.73
N ALA A 70 -2.05 19.27 16.07
CA ALA A 70 -2.95 19.24 17.23
C ALA A 70 -2.18 19.50 18.55
N ASN A 71 -1.03 18.84 18.74
CA ASN A 71 -0.18 19.04 19.92
C ASN A 71 0.33 20.49 20.03
N ARG A 72 0.50 21.18 18.90
CA ARG A 72 0.90 22.59 18.84
C ARG A 72 -0.26 23.58 18.82
N ARG A 73 -1.51 23.10 18.88
CA ARG A 73 -2.74 23.91 18.84
C ARG A 73 -2.82 24.80 17.59
N LEU A 74 -2.29 24.31 16.47
CA LEU A 74 -2.36 25.01 15.20
C LEU A 74 -3.70 24.69 14.51
N PRO A 75 -4.44 25.70 14.02
CA PRO A 75 -5.61 25.45 13.18
C PRO A 75 -5.14 24.89 11.82
N VAL A 76 -5.62 23.70 11.45
CA VAL A 76 -5.34 23.07 10.16
C VAL A 76 -6.65 22.99 9.38
N ALA A 77 -6.68 23.59 8.19
CA ALA A 77 -7.84 23.53 7.30
C ALA A 77 -7.87 22.22 6.49
N SER A 78 -6.76 21.86 5.86
CA SER A 78 -6.57 20.60 5.15
C SER A 78 -5.07 20.33 4.94
N VAL A 79 -4.74 19.07 4.66
CA VAL A 79 -3.42 18.65 4.19
C VAL A 79 -3.63 17.67 3.04
N GLU A 80 -2.89 17.88 1.95
CA GLU A 80 -2.84 16.97 0.81
C GLU A 80 -1.43 16.38 0.72
N THR A 81 -1.34 15.07 0.60
CA THR A 81 -0.07 14.35 0.57
C THR A 81 -0.05 13.42 -0.64
N SER A 82 0.93 13.59 -1.52
CA SER A 82 1.19 12.71 -2.66
C SER A 82 2.49 11.95 -2.43
N ALA A 83 2.52 10.67 -2.79
CA ALA A 83 3.74 9.86 -2.80
C ALA A 83 3.86 9.11 -4.13
N VAL A 84 5.10 8.95 -4.60
CA VAL A 84 5.43 8.16 -5.79
C VAL A 84 6.41 7.07 -5.36
N GLY A 85 6.04 5.82 -5.62
CA GLY A 85 6.93 4.67 -5.51
C GLY A 85 7.46 4.31 -6.90
N GLU A 86 8.76 4.12 -7.03
CA GLU A 86 9.39 3.69 -8.28
C GLU A 86 9.82 2.24 -8.15
N VAL A 87 9.51 1.42 -9.17
CA VAL A 87 9.94 0.04 -9.26
C VAL A 87 10.75 -0.13 -10.53
N GLU A 88 12.02 -0.51 -10.39
CA GLU A 88 12.91 -0.83 -11.51
C GLU A 88 12.80 -2.32 -11.85
N GLN A 89 12.43 -2.63 -13.09
CA GLN A 89 12.42 -4.00 -13.59
C GLN A 89 13.75 -4.32 -14.30
N ALA A 90 14.72 -4.85 -13.55
CA ALA A 90 16.00 -5.30 -14.11
C ALA A 90 15.90 -6.73 -14.71
N GLY A 91 15.11 -6.89 -15.78
CA GLY A 91 15.05 -8.12 -16.59
C GLY A 91 14.61 -9.41 -15.86
N ALA A 92 14.71 -10.55 -16.53
CA ALA A 92 14.43 -11.90 -15.99
C ALA A 92 15.73 -12.70 -15.74
N GLN A 93 16.86 -12.02 -15.57
CA GLN A 93 18.17 -12.62 -15.82
C GLN A 93 18.75 -13.27 -14.56
N PHE A 94 18.63 -14.60 -14.46
CA PHE A 94 19.55 -15.40 -13.64
C PHE A 94 20.93 -15.40 -14.30
N THR A 95 21.76 -14.42 -13.96
CA THR A 95 23.14 -14.36 -14.45
C THR A 95 24.02 -15.22 -13.54
N TYR A 96 24.19 -16.50 -13.88
CA TYR A 96 25.25 -17.31 -13.29
C TYR A 96 26.59 -16.88 -13.89
N LYS A 97 27.46 -16.28 -13.06
CA LYS A 97 28.87 -16.09 -13.39
C LYS A 97 29.67 -17.25 -12.78
N LYS A 98 30.58 -17.81 -13.59
CA LYS A 98 31.56 -18.83 -13.18
C LYS A 98 32.38 -18.36 -11.98
#